data_AF-A0A830CUT8-F1
#
_entry.id   AF-A0A830CUT8-F1
#
_cell.length_a   1.000
_cell.length_b   1.000
_cell.length_c   1.000
_cell.angle_alpha   90.00
_cell.angle_beta   90.00
_cell.angle_gamma   90.00
#
_symmetry.space_group_name_H-M   'P 1'
#
loop_
_entity.id
_entity.type
_entity.pdbx_description
1 polymer ?
#
loop_
_entity_poly.entity_id
_entity_poly.type
_entity_poly.pdbx_seq_one_letter_code
_entity_poly.pdbx_strand_id
1 'polypeptide(L)'
;MLRFVFWAFRPCIEVFKHCRKVINVDGTFLIGKYKHTLMMAVTVDANQQVMPLAYAVVDSVSSNFNTHAKSVKLKDMCFKARAELRVAVFHRIMEQIKALDPNAFAYLDGIYKSKWTLSHDGGKWCGVLTANMSECINGVMKRARRLPITTIVRITFLRNVKNFYDRLKDATRAHNMQ
;
A
#
# COMPACT_ATOMS: atom_id res chain seq x y z
N MET A 1 -0.30 11.56 -18.59
CA MET A 1 0.02 10.24 -17.98
C MET A 1 -0.36 10.31 -16.51
N LEU A 2 -1.17 9.39 -15.99
CA LEU A 2 -1.56 9.40 -14.57
C LEU A 2 -0.35 8.97 -13.73
N ARG A 3 0.18 9.87 -12.90
CA ARG A 3 1.32 9.57 -12.01
C ARG A 3 0.88 9.01 -10.67
N PHE A 4 -0.22 9.52 -10.14
CA PHE A 4 -0.81 9.07 -8.89
C PHE A 4 -2.27 9.50 -8.81
N VAL A 5 -3.10 8.72 -8.13
CA VAL A 5 -4.45 9.12 -7.71
C VAL A 5 -4.70 8.60 -6.31
N PHE A 6 -5.30 9.44 -5.47
CA PHE A 6 -5.63 9.11 -4.09
C PHE A 6 -7.11 9.40 -3.87
N TRP A 7 -7.81 8.51 -3.15
CA TRP A 7 -9.19 8.75 -2.77
C TRP A 7 -9.52 8.11 -1.42
N ALA A 8 -10.42 8.78 -0.71
CA ALA A 8 -11.05 8.29 0.51
C ALA A 8 -12.52 8.73 0.46
N PHE A 9 -13.40 7.95 1.10
CA PHE A 9 -14.81 8.28 1.16
C PHE A 9 -15.11 8.92 2.51
N ARG A 10 -15.95 9.96 2.53
CA ARG A 10 -16.31 10.68 3.76
C ARG A 10 -16.74 9.75 4.91
N PRO A 11 -17.60 8.73 4.69
CA PRO A 11 -17.95 7.78 5.75
C PRO A 11 -16.75 7.05 6.36
N CYS A 12 -15.74 6.71 5.55
CA CYS A 12 -14.51 6.05 6.02
C CYS A 12 -13.66 6.96 6.92
N ILE A 13 -13.65 8.26 6.64
CA ILE A 13 -12.91 9.25 7.43
C ILE A 13 -13.62 9.46 8.77
N GLU A 14 -14.94 9.59 8.75
CA GLU A 14 -15.73 9.78 9.97
C GLU A 14 -15.66 8.56 10.90
N VAL A 15 -15.78 7.34 10.35
CA VAL A 15 -15.74 6.13 11.17
C VAL A 15 -14.38 5.90 11.83
N PHE A 16 -13.28 6.38 11.24
CA PHE A 16 -11.93 6.24 11.82
C PHE A 16 -11.82 6.88 13.22
N LYS A 17 -12.66 7.87 13.53
CA LYS A 17 -12.75 8.47 14.87
C LYS A 17 -13.11 7.41 15.92
N HIS A 18 -13.89 6.40 15.54
CA HIS A 18 -14.39 5.30 16.37
C HIS A 18 -13.64 3.97 16.19
N CYS A 19 -12.66 3.90 15.28
CA CYS A 19 -11.80 2.74 15.08
C CYS A 19 -10.56 2.77 16.00
N ARG A 20 -9.84 1.65 16.07
CA ARG A 20 -8.52 1.61 16.70
C ARG A 20 -7.58 2.58 15.98
N LYS A 21 -6.69 3.23 16.74
CA LYS A 21 -5.70 4.19 16.19
C LYS A 21 -4.49 3.47 15.57
N VAL A 22 -4.79 2.50 14.72
CA VAL A 22 -3.82 1.71 13.96
C VAL A 22 -4.27 1.72 12.51
N ILE A 23 -3.33 2.06 11.62
CA ILE A 23 -3.54 2.04 10.17
C ILE A 23 -2.57 1.01 9.60
N ASN A 24 -3.12 0.04 8.88
CA ASN A 24 -2.35 -0.91 8.08
C ASN A 24 -2.44 -0.48 6.61
N VAL A 25 -1.30 -0.44 5.93
CA VAL A 25 -1.22 -0.05 4.52
C VAL A 25 -0.52 -1.16 3.74
N ASP A 26 -1.15 -1.59 2.66
CA ASP A 26 -0.58 -2.61 1.79
C ASP A 26 -0.93 -2.33 0.34
N GLY A 27 -0.09 -2.86 -0.56
CA GLY A 27 -0.14 -2.61 -1.98
C GLY A 27 -0.30 -3.89 -2.76
N THR A 28 -1.05 -3.83 -3.85
CA THR A 28 -1.11 -4.91 -4.82
C THR A 28 -0.91 -4.41 -6.24
N PHE A 29 -0.15 -5.16 -7.04
CA PHE A 29 0.12 -4.78 -8.42
C PHE A 29 -1.15 -4.84 -9.27
N LEU A 30 -1.40 -3.78 -10.03
CA LEU A 30 -2.37 -3.81 -11.11
C LEU A 30 -1.83 -4.66 -12.27
N ILE A 31 -2.76 -5.27 -13.01
CA ILE A 31 -2.45 -6.19 -14.10
C ILE A 31 -3.00 -5.59 -15.40
N GLY A 32 -2.27 -5.75 -16.50
CA GLY A 32 -2.68 -5.29 -17.83
C GLY A 32 -2.07 -3.95 -18.19
N LYS A 33 -2.88 -3.02 -18.71
CA LYS A 33 -2.40 -1.72 -19.25
C LYS A 33 -1.75 -0.82 -18.19
N TYR A 34 -2.18 -0.94 -16.94
CA TYR A 34 -1.70 -0.11 -15.83
C TYR A 34 -0.67 -0.89 -15.03
N LYS A 35 0.60 -0.45 -15.07
CA LYS A 35 1.72 -1.06 -14.31
C LYS A 35 1.92 -0.46 -12.92
N HIS A 36 0.86 0.13 -12.36
CA HIS A 36 0.87 0.79 -11.07
C HIS A 36 0.57 -0.19 -9.92
N THR A 37 0.76 0.27 -8.70
CA THR A 37 0.36 -0.43 -7.47
C THR A 37 -0.90 0.22 -6.90
N LEU A 38 -1.93 -0.58 -6.63
CA LEU A 38 -3.08 -0.18 -5.84
C LEU A 38 -2.75 -0.36 -4.35
N MET A 39 -2.58 0.74 -3.65
CA MET A 39 -2.41 0.82 -2.21
C MET A 39 -3.76 0.94 -1.52
N MET A 40 -3.90 0.31 -0.37
CA MET A 40 -5.09 0.40 0.48
C MET A 40 -4.68 0.61 1.92
N ALA A 41 -5.25 1.63 2.54
CA ALA A 41 -5.15 1.89 3.96
C ALA A 41 -6.40 1.35 4.65
N VAL A 42 -6.20 0.57 5.70
CA VAL A 42 -7.27 -0.13 6.43
C VAL A 42 -7.02 0.02 7.92
N THR A 43 -8.08 -0.08 8.71
CA THR A 43 -8.03 -0.13 10.17
C THR A 43 -8.96 -1.23 10.66
N VAL A 44 -9.09 -1.36 11.98
CA VAL A 44 -10.06 -2.24 12.62
C VAL A 44 -10.94 -1.43 13.55
N ASP A 45 -12.23 -1.73 13.53
CA ASP A 45 -13.18 -1.10 14.44
C ASP A 45 -13.21 -1.77 15.83
N ALA A 46 -14.15 -1.35 16.68
CA ALA A 46 -14.37 -1.94 18.00
C ALA A 46 -14.78 -3.42 17.94
N ASN A 47 -15.44 -3.84 16.85
CA ASN A 47 -15.92 -5.20 16.64
C ASN A 47 -14.89 -6.12 15.95
N GLN A 48 -13.62 -5.70 15.89
CA GLN A 48 -12.53 -6.44 15.22
C GLN A 48 -12.75 -6.67 13.72
N GLN A 49 -13.64 -5.90 13.10
CA GLN A 49 -13.91 -5.96 11.68
C GLN A 49 -13.02 -4.97 10.93
N VAL A 50 -12.43 -5.44 9.83
CA VAL A 50 -11.58 -4.60 8.97
C VAL A 50 -12.41 -3.49 8.32
N MET A 51 -11.91 -2.27 8.40
CA MET A 51 -12.52 -1.08 7.83
C MET A 51 -11.57 -0.42 6.82
N PRO A 52 -11.94 -0.33 5.53
CA PRO A 52 -11.17 0.45 4.56
C PRO A 52 -11.23 1.95 4.89
N LEU A 53 -10.09 2.62 4.78
CA LEU A 53 -9.95 4.07 5.05
C LEU A 53 -9.72 4.85 3.76
N ALA A 54 -8.70 4.46 3.00
CA ALA A 54 -8.26 5.18 1.82
C ALA A 54 -7.61 4.24 0.81
N TYR A 55 -7.49 4.74 -0.41
CA TYR A 55 -6.96 4.01 -1.55
C TYR A 55 -6.01 4.92 -2.33
N ALA A 56 -5.03 4.33 -2.98
CA ALA A 56 -4.18 5.05 -3.91
C ALA A 56 -3.77 4.16 -5.08
N VAL A 57 -3.62 4.74 -6.26
CA VAL A 57 -2.85 4.14 -7.34
C VAL A 57 -1.56 4.93 -7.45
N VAL A 58 -0.43 4.25 -7.26
CA VAL A 58 0.90 4.86 -7.22
C VAL A 58 1.87 4.08 -8.10
N ASP A 59 2.89 4.75 -8.59
CA ASP A 59 4.07 4.09 -9.14
C ASP A 59 4.90 3.47 -8.01
N SER A 60 5.21 2.18 -8.17
CA SER A 60 6.10 1.49 -7.23
C SER A 60 7.54 1.64 -7.69
N VAL A 61 8.39 2.13 -6.78
CA VAL A 61 9.85 2.17 -6.98
C VAL A 61 10.36 0.78 -7.34
N SER A 62 9.87 -0.28 -6.68
CA SER A 62 10.29 -1.66 -6.99
C SER A 62 9.84 -2.12 -8.37
N SER A 63 8.62 -1.77 -8.80
CA SER A 63 8.14 -2.10 -10.15
C SER A 63 8.92 -1.38 -11.23
N ASN A 64 9.23 -0.11 -11.03
CA ASN A 64 10.02 0.67 -11.97
C ASN A 64 11.48 0.24 -11.95
N PHE A 65 12.04 -0.04 -10.78
CA PHE A 65 13.40 -0.58 -10.66
C PHE A 65 13.53 -1.92 -11.38
N ASN A 66 12.49 -2.77 -11.37
CA ASN A 66 12.49 -4.02 -12.14
C ASN A 66 12.59 -3.83 -13.65
N THR A 67 12.25 -2.66 -14.20
CA THR A 67 12.47 -2.37 -15.63
C THR A 67 13.90 -1.96 -15.92
N HIS A 68 14.62 -1.42 -14.94
CA HIS A 68 16.03 -1.05 -15.04
C HIS A 68 16.97 -2.20 -14.66
N ALA A 69 16.60 -2.99 -13.64
CA ALA A 69 17.40 -4.10 -13.13
C ALA A 69 16.94 -5.43 -13.72
N LYS A 70 17.76 -6.00 -14.62
CA LYS A 70 17.52 -7.34 -15.19
C LYS A 70 17.93 -8.48 -14.25
N SER A 71 18.87 -8.24 -13.32
CA SER A 71 19.40 -9.24 -12.40
C SER A 71 18.52 -9.43 -11.15
N VAL A 72 18.27 -10.69 -10.78
CA VAL A 72 17.61 -11.06 -9.51
C VAL A 72 18.39 -10.50 -8.31
N LYS A 73 19.72 -10.50 -8.38
CA LYS A 73 20.60 -9.98 -7.31
C LYS A 73 20.39 -8.48 -7.07
N LEU A 74 20.25 -7.69 -8.14
CA LEU A 74 19.97 -6.25 -8.04
C LEU A 74 18.62 -5.99 -7.36
N LYS A 75 17.60 -6.78 -7.70
CA LYS A 75 16.26 -6.68 -7.12
C LYS A 75 16.29 -7.00 -5.62
N ASP A 76 16.99 -8.05 -5.22
CA ASP A 76 17.17 -8.43 -3.82
C ASP A 76 17.90 -7.35 -3.01
N MET A 77 18.98 -6.78 -3.54
CA MET A 77 19.70 -5.68 -2.87
C MET A 77 18.84 -4.42 -2.76
N CYS A 78 18.07 -4.07 -3.79
CA CYS A 78 17.13 -2.93 -3.72
C CYS A 78 16.09 -3.15 -2.61
N PHE A 79 15.56 -4.37 -2.48
CA PHE A 79 14.63 -4.71 -1.40
C PHE A 79 15.28 -4.59 -0.02
N LYS A 80 16.51 -5.10 0.13
CA LYS A 80 17.30 -4.96 1.37
C LYS A 80 17.56 -3.50 1.72
N ALA A 81 17.98 -2.68 0.76
CA ALA A 81 18.20 -1.25 0.96
C ALA A 81 16.92 -0.53 1.43
N ARG A 82 15.78 -0.85 0.82
CA ARG A 82 14.47 -0.30 1.20
C ARG A 82 14.10 -0.62 2.66
N ALA A 83 14.28 -1.88 3.07
CA ALA A 83 13.88 -2.39 4.38
C ALA A 83 14.89 -2.07 5.51
N GLU A 84 16.06 -1.54 5.19
CA GLU A 84 17.10 -1.27 6.18
C GLU A 84 16.77 -0.02 7.00
N LEU A 85 16.88 -0.14 8.33
CA LEU A 85 16.67 0.93 9.30
C LEU A 85 17.96 1.73 9.57
N ARG A 86 19.13 1.11 9.41
CA ARG A 86 20.42 1.74 9.71
C ARG A 86 20.98 2.42 8.46
N VAL A 87 21.17 3.74 8.54
CA VAL A 87 21.75 4.56 7.47
C VAL A 87 23.09 4.01 6.98
N ALA A 88 23.98 3.58 7.89
CA ALA A 88 25.29 3.03 7.52
C ALA A 88 25.19 1.74 6.69
N VAL A 89 24.25 0.85 7.00
CA VAL A 89 24.05 -0.40 6.25
C VAL A 89 23.38 -0.11 4.91
N PHE A 90 22.44 0.83 4.86
CA PHE A 90 21.85 1.32 3.62
C PHE A 90 22.93 1.81 2.64
N HIS A 91 23.87 2.66 3.09
CA HIS A 91 24.95 3.15 2.23
C HIS A 91 25.84 2.01 1.70
N ARG A 92 26.16 1.01 2.53
CA ARG A 92 26.93 -0.17 2.09
C ARG A 92 26.20 -0.93 0.97
N ILE A 93 24.89 -1.09 1.07
CA ILE A 93 24.09 -1.75 0.03
C ILE A 93 24.05 -0.89 -1.24
N MET A 94 23.89 0.43 -1.13
CA MET A 94 23.90 1.34 -2.27
C MET A 94 25.24 1.32 -3.03
N GLU A 95 26.36 1.23 -2.33
CA GLU A 95 27.68 1.06 -2.96
C GLU A 95 27.80 -0.29 -3.68
N GLN A 96 27.25 -1.37 -3.12
CA GLN A 96 27.19 -2.67 -3.82
C GLN A 96 26.33 -2.60 -5.09
N ILE A 97 25.20 -1.88 -5.04
CA ILE A 97 24.35 -1.66 -6.22
C ILE A 97 25.13 -0.86 -7.27
N LYS A 98 25.84 0.20 -6.87
CA LYS A 98 26.67 1.03 -7.76
C LYS A 98 27.78 0.23 -8.43
N ALA A 99 28.44 -0.65 -7.68
CA ALA A 99 29.49 -1.52 -8.21
C ALA A 99 28.97 -2.53 -9.23
N LEU A 100 27.71 -2.97 -9.10
CA LEU A 100 27.11 -3.96 -9.99
C LEU A 100 26.45 -3.31 -11.22
N ASP A 101 25.79 -2.18 -11.05
CA ASP A 101 25.12 -1.44 -12.11
C ASP A 101 25.02 0.06 -11.75
N PRO A 102 25.90 0.90 -12.30
CA PRO A 102 25.88 2.35 -12.09
C PRO A 102 24.57 3.02 -12.53
N ASN A 103 23.88 2.47 -13.55
CA ASN A 103 22.62 3.04 -14.03
C ASN A 103 21.48 2.74 -13.04
N ALA A 104 21.47 1.53 -12.49
CA ALA A 104 20.53 1.16 -11.43
C ALA A 104 20.72 2.03 -10.18
N PHE A 105 21.98 2.32 -9.82
CA PHE A 105 22.30 3.25 -8.74
C PHE A 105 21.80 4.68 -9.04
N ALA A 106 22.10 5.22 -10.22
CA ALA A 106 21.69 6.56 -10.61
C ALA A 106 20.17 6.75 -10.57
N TYR A 107 19.41 5.72 -10.98
CA TYR A 107 17.96 5.71 -10.85
C TYR A 107 17.50 5.82 -9.38
N LEU A 108 18.07 5.00 -8.49
CA LEU A 108 17.70 5.00 -7.07
C LEU A 108 18.11 6.27 -6.35
N ASP A 109 19.29 6.82 -6.67
CA ASP A 109 19.79 8.05 -6.06
C ASP A 109 18.99 9.29 -6.52
N GLY A 110 18.43 9.26 -7.73
CA GLY A 110 17.51 10.28 -8.23
C GLY A 110 16.16 10.33 -7.49
N ILE A 111 15.82 9.30 -6.70
CA ILE A 111 14.60 9.29 -5.88
C ILE A 111 14.94 9.78 -4.49
N TYR A 112 14.16 10.75 -3.98
CA TYR A 112 14.33 11.24 -2.62
C TYR A 112 14.28 10.10 -1.60
N LYS A 113 15.38 9.91 -0.84
CA LYS A 113 15.62 8.72 0.00
C LYS A 113 14.50 8.44 1.00
N SER A 114 13.90 9.49 1.58
CA SER A 114 12.80 9.32 2.54
C SER A 114 11.49 8.79 1.94
N LYS A 115 11.35 8.80 0.60
CA LYS A 115 10.14 8.30 -0.08
C LYS A 115 10.17 6.79 -0.33
N TRP A 116 11.33 6.14 -0.18
CA TRP A 116 11.48 4.73 -0.56
C TRP A 116 12.34 3.89 0.39
N THR A 117 12.96 4.49 1.40
CA THR A 117 13.83 3.80 2.39
C THR A 117 13.32 4.04 3.80
N LEU A 118 13.39 3.02 4.66
CA LEU A 118 13.05 3.16 6.08
C LEU A 118 14.13 3.94 6.85
N SER A 119 15.41 3.73 6.55
CA SER A 119 16.52 4.42 7.22
C SER A 119 16.48 5.95 7.14
N HIS A 120 15.78 6.54 6.16
CA HIS A 120 15.71 7.99 5.96
C HIS A 120 14.30 8.57 6.11
N ASP A 121 13.34 7.79 6.61
CA ASP A 121 11.94 8.23 6.71
C ASP A 121 11.64 9.08 7.97
N GLY A 122 12.58 9.12 8.92
CA GLY A 122 12.45 9.82 10.20
C GLY A 122 11.52 9.11 11.20
N GLY A 123 11.40 7.79 11.12
CA GLY A 123 10.51 6.98 11.97
C GLY A 123 9.04 7.09 11.61
N LYS A 124 8.70 7.62 10.43
CA LYS A 124 7.32 7.83 9.98
C LYS A 124 6.62 6.52 9.59
N TRP A 125 7.36 5.52 9.14
CA TRP A 125 6.84 4.21 8.78
C TRP A 125 7.16 3.23 9.89
N CYS A 126 6.20 3.00 10.78
CA CYS A 126 6.29 1.92 11.75
C CYS A 126 6.21 0.59 10.99
N GLY A 127 7.34 -0.11 10.86
CA GLY A 127 7.51 -1.37 10.13
C GLY A 127 6.79 -2.57 10.74
N VAL A 128 5.50 -2.44 11.08
CA VAL A 128 4.69 -3.57 11.55
C VAL A 128 4.34 -4.44 10.34
N LEU A 129 5.25 -5.38 10.06
CA LEU A 129 5.21 -6.40 9.01
C LEU A 129 4.18 -7.52 9.29
N THR A 130 3.01 -7.20 9.86
CA THR A 130 1.91 -8.16 9.96
C THR A 130 0.84 -7.79 8.94
N ALA A 131 1.10 -8.15 7.68
CA ALA A 131 0.24 -7.94 6.51
C ALA A 131 -1.12 -8.65 6.57
N ASN A 132 -1.45 -9.37 7.64
CA ASN A 132 -2.63 -10.22 7.70
C ASN A 132 -3.96 -9.46 7.57
N MET A 133 -4.05 -8.19 8.01
CA MET A 133 -5.32 -7.44 7.95
C MET A 133 -5.62 -6.87 6.56
N SER A 134 -4.61 -6.35 5.88
CA SER A 134 -4.74 -5.77 4.55
C SER A 134 -4.81 -6.83 3.45
N GLU A 135 -4.18 -7.99 3.67
CA GLU A 135 -4.20 -9.12 2.73
C GLU A 135 -5.61 -9.61 2.41
N CYS A 136 -6.51 -9.64 3.41
CA CYS A 136 -7.92 -9.98 3.20
C CYS A 136 -8.54 -9.08 2.12
N ILE A 137 -8.34 -7.77 2.21
CA ILE A 137 -8.88 -6.78 1.26
C ILE A 137 -8.18 -6.89 -0.10
N ASN A 138 -6.87 -7.13 -0.13
CA ASN A 138 -6.12 -7.45 -1.35
C ASN A 138 -6.71 -8.66 -2.08
N GLY A 139 -7.11 -9.70 -1.33
CA GLY A 139 -7.81 -10.87 -1.83
C GLY A 139 -9.12 -10.51 -2.53
N VAL A 140 -9.95 -9.69 -1.88
CA VAL A 140 -11.23 -9.26 -2.46
C VAL A 140 -11.01 -8.42 -3.73
N MET A 141 -9.90 -7.68 -3.84
CA MET A 141 -9.58 -6.84 -5.01
C MET A 141 -8.91 -7.61 -6.17
N LYS A 142 -8.58 -8.90 -6.04
CA LYS A 142 -7.88 -9.69 -7.08
C LYS A 142 -8.48 -9.54 -8.49
N ARG A 143 -9.81 -9.62 -8.61
CA ARG A 143 -10.52 -9.51 -9.90
C ARG A 143 -10.51 -8.08 -10.47
N ALA A 144 -10.46 -7.06 -9.60
CA ALA A 144 -10.49 -5.66 -10.00
C ALA A 144 -9.14 -5.16 -10.54
N ARG A 145 -8.04 -5.89 -10.30
CA ARG A 145 -6.66 -5.49 -10.71
C ARG A 145 -6.47 -5.33 -12.21
N ARG A 146 -7.31 -5.97 -13.03
CA ARG A 146 -7.26 -5.92 -14.50
C ARG A 146 -8.12 -4.82 -15.11
N LEU A 147 -8.92 -4.15 -14.29
CA LEU A 147 -9.93 -3.20 -14.75
C LEU A 147 -9.36 -1.78 -14.87
N PRO A 148 -10.00 -0.90 -15.65
CA PRO A 148 -9.67 0.51 -15.66
C PRO A 148 -9.72 1.12 -14.26
N ILE A 149 -8.88 2.12 -14.00
CA ILE A 149 -8.80 2.82 -12.71
C ILE A 149 -10.17 3.40 -12.31
N THR A 150 -10.93 3.93 -13.28
CA THR A 150 -12.30 4.41 -13.07
C THR A 150 -13.23 3.32 -12.53
N THR A 151 -13.11 2.10 -13.06
CA THR A 151 -13.87 0.93 -12.58
C THR A 151 -13.40 0.49 -11.19
N ILE A 152 -12.10 0.56 -10.91
CA ILE A 152 -11.57 0.28 -9.57
C ILE A 152 -12.17 1.25 -8.54
N VAL A 153 -12.18 2.56 -8.83
CA VAL A 153 -12.81 3.57 -7.96
C VAL A 153 -14.28 3.24 -7.72
N ARG A 154 -15.05 2.92 -8.78
CA ARG A 154 -16.46 2.51 -8.65
C ARG A 154 -16.64 1.27 -7.78
N ILE A 155 -15.82 0.23 -7.97
CA ILE A 155 -15.88 -1.00 -7.15
C ILE A 155 -15.56 -0.69 -5.69
N THR A 156 -14.54 0.13 -5.42
CA THR A 156 -14.21 0.52 -4.05
C THR A 156 -15.36 1.29 -3.40
N PHE A 157 -16.01 2.20 -4.12
CA PHE A 157 -17.18 2.91 -3.62
C PHE A 157 -18.33 1.95 -3.27
N LEU A 158 -18.74 1.10 -4.20
CA LEU A 158 -19.85 0.16 -4.00
C LEU A 158 -19.60 -0.79 -2.82
N ARG A 159 -18.35 -1.22 -2.63
CA ARG A 159 -17.98 -2.05 -1.48
C ARG A 159 -18.03 -1.30 -0.16
N ASN A 160 -17.60 -0.05 -0.14
CA ASN A 160 -17.72 0.78 1.05
C ASN A 160 -19.20 0.93 1.45
N VAL A 161 -20.06 1.28 0.49
CA VAL A 161 -21.50 1.37 0.71
C VAL A 161 -22.07 0.07 1.27
N LYS A 162 -21.76 -1.08 0.64
CA LYS A 162 -22.21 -2.39 1.14
C LYS A 162 -21.74 -2.67 2.56
N ASN A 163 -20.47 -2.38 2.88
CA ASN A 163 -19.89 -2.60 4.20
C ASN A 163 -20.64 -1.79 5.28
N PHE A 164 -20.88 -0.50 5.04
CA PHE A 164 -21.65 0.34 5.95
C PHE A 164 -23.10 -0.13 6.10
N TYR A 165 -23.74 -0.53 5.00
CA TYR A 165 -25.11 -1.02 5.01
C TYR A 165 -25.26 -2.32 5.83
N ASP A 166 -24.35 -3.29 5.63
CA ASP A 166 -24.38 -4.56 6.36
C ASP A 166 -24.20 -4.32 7.87
N ARG A 167 -23.30 -3.42 8.26
CA ARG A 167 -23.05 -3.05 9.67
C ARG A 167 -24.25 -2.38 10.32
N LEU A 168 -24.94 -1.49 9.60
CA LEU A 168 -26.17 -0.87 10.08
C LEU A 168 -27.23 -1.95 10.34
N LYS A 169 -27.39 -2.89 9.40
CA LYS A 169 -28.34 -4.00 9.53
C LYS A 169 -28.03 -4.88 10.74
N ASP A 170 -26.76 -5.20 10.97
CA ASP A 170 -26.34 -6.00 12.11
C ASP A 170 -26.54 -5.26 13.45
N ALA A 171 -26.31 -3.94 13.49
CA ALA A 171 -26.60 -3.12 14.66
C ALA A 171 -28.10 -3.07 14.98
N THR A 172 -28.95 -2.88 13.96
CA THR A 172 -30.43 -2.91 14.14
C THR A 172 -30.90 -4.26 14.64
N ARG A 173 -30.33 -5.37 14.13
CA ARG A 173 -30.66 -6.72 14.58
C ARG A 173 -30.27 -6.97 16.03
N ALA A 174 -29.08 -6.55 16.43
CA ALA A 174 -28.60 -6.70 17.80
C ALA A 174 -29.45 -5.90 18.80
N HIS A 175 -29.89 -4.70 18.42
CA HIS A 175 -30.79 -3.88 19.24
C HIS A 175 -32.17 -4.52 19.43
N ASN A 176 -32.71 -5.14 18.37
CA ASN A 176 -34.04 -5.78 18.43
C ASN A 176 -34.05 -7.14 19.16
N MET A 177 -32.88 -7.65 19.59
CA MET A 177 -32.77 -8.89 20.39
C MET A 177 -32.55 -8.61 21.89
N GLN A 178 -32.44 -7.34 22.30
CA GLN A 178 -32.37 -6.90 23.70
C GLN A 178 -33.75 -6.43 24.16
#